data_AF-A0A9E1QYE8-F1
#
_entry.id   AF-A0A9E1QYE8-F1
#
_cell.length_a   1.000
_cell.length_b   1.000
_cell.length_c   1.000
_cell.angle_alpha   90.00
_cell.angle_beta   90.00
_cell.angle_gamma   90.00
#
_symmetry.space_group_name_H-M   'P 1'
#
loop_
_entity.id
_entity.type
_entity.pdbx_description
1 polymer ?
#
loop_
_entity_poly.entity_id
_entity_poly.type
_entity_poly.pdbx_seq_one_letter_code
_entity_poly.pdbx_strand_id
1 'polypeptide(L)'
;RNLIKFSSIRQDIAKSECEIQQARLLTLAAADKIDKFGIKEAKNLIAMIKIQVPQMACNVIDRSIQVHGGMGVSQDSPLAGFYVYARCIRLADGPDEVHMFQLGRNLAKQHEI
;
A
#
# COMPACT_ATOMS: atom_id res chain seq x y z
N ARG A 1 21.04 24.18 -0.41
CA ARG A 1 19.73 24.59 0.17
C ARG A 1 19.02 23.32 0.64
N ASN A 2 18.48 23.27 1.86
CA ASN A 2 17.84 22.06 2.38
C ASN A 2 16.49 21.81 1.67
N LEU A 3 16.31 20.64 1.06
CA LEU A 3 15.14 20.28 0.26
C LEU A 3 13.84 20.25 1.09
N ILE A 4 13.93 19.91 2.38
CA ILE A 4 12.76 19.77 3.28
C ILE A 4 11.97 21.09 3.47
N LYS A 5 12.56 22.22 3.07
CA LYS A 5 11.94 23.55 3.17
C LYS A 5 11.03 23.86 1.99
N PHE A 6 11.08 23.10 0.89
CA PHE A 6 10.22 23.32 -0.27
C PHE A 6 8.81 22.76 -0.01
N SER A 7 7.78 23.48 -0.49
CA SER A 7 6.38 23.11 -0.30
C SER A 7 6.05 21.75 -0.89
N SER A 8 6.54 21.46 -2.10
CA SER A 8 6.32 20.17 -2.77
C SER A 8 6.82 18.99 -1.94
N ILE A 9 8.05 19.08 -1.41
CA ILE A 9 8.64 18.04 -0.56
C ILE A 9 7.81 17.82 0.71
N ARG A 10 7.31 18.90 1.33
CA ARG A 10 6.46 18.78 2.52
C ARG A 10 5.10 18.14 2.21
N GLN A 11 4.53 18.44 1.06
CA GLN A 11 3.29 17.83 0.60
C GLN A 11 3.48 16.33 0.32
N ASP A 12 4.59 15.95 -0.31
CA ASP A 12 4.93 14.53 -0.55
C ASP A 12 5.10 13.76 0.76
N ILE A 13 5.81 14.34 1.74
CA ILE A 13 5.96 13.76 3.08
C ILE A 13 4.60 13.60 3.76
N ALA A 14 3.77 14.65 3.75
CA ALA A 14 2.45 14.61 4.38
C ALA A 14 1.55 13.56 3.73
N LYS A 15 1.55 13.48 2.39
CA LYS A 15 0.80 12.46 1.65
C LYS A 15 1.31 11.05 1.99
N SER A 16 2.63 10.87 2.11
CA SER A 16 3.23 9.57 2.46
C SER A 16 2.78 9.12 3.84
N GLU A 17 2.81 10.02 4.81
CA GLU A 17 2.37 9.73 6.17
C GLU A 17 0.89 9.35 6.22
N CYS A 18 0.02 10.10 5.54
CA CYS A 18 -1.40 9.76 5.45
C CYS A 18 -1.64 8.36 4.88
N GLU A 19 -1.00 8.02 3.76
CA GLU A 19 -1.16 6.71 3.13
C GLU A 19 -0.62 5.58 4.01
N ILE A 20 0.54 5.79 4.67
CA ILE A 20 1.12 4.82 5.61
C ILE A 20 0.19 4.59 6.80
N GLN A 21 -0.37 5.65 7.39
CA GLN A 21 -1.30 5.53 8.52
C GLN A 21 -2.58 4.79 8.13
N GLN A 22 -3.16 5.11 6.97
CA GLN A 22 -4.32 4.40 6.43
C GLN A 22 -4.04 2.92 6.22
N ALA A 23 -2.92 2.59 5.56
CA ALA A 23 -2.51 1.20 5.33
C ALA A 23 -2.25 0.45 6.64
N ARG A 24 -1.54 1.06 7.60
CA ARG A 24 -1.25 0.47 8.91
C ARG A 24 -2.52 0.15 9.68
N LEU A 25 -3.46 1.09 9.76
CA LEU A 25 -4.72 0.89 10.46
C LEU A 25 -5.57 -0.20 9.79
N LEU A 26 -5.58 -0.26 8.45
CA LEU A 26 -6.27 -1.31 7.71
C LEU A 26 -5.64 -2.70 7.96
N THR A 27 -4.30 -2.79 8.02
CA THR A 27 -3.58 -4.02 8.40
C THR A 27 -3.94 -4.47 9.82
N LEU A 28 -3.93 -3.55 10.79
CA LEU A 28 -4.29 -3.85 12.17
C LEU A 28 -5.76 -4.27 12.30
N ALA A 29 -6.68 -3.63 11.56
CA ALA A 29 -8.08 -4.03 11.52
C ALA A 29 -8.26 -5.44 10.94
N ALA A 30 -7.51 -5.80 9.90
CA ALA A 30 -7.52 -7.15 9.35
C ALA A 30 -7.00 -8.17 10.37
N ALA A 31 -5.88 -7.89 11.03
CA ALA A 31 -5.31 -8.74 12.06
C ALA A 31 -6.28 -8.94 13.24
N ASP A 32 -6.84 -7.86 13.79
CA ASP A 32 -7.82 -7.91 14.89
C ASP A 32 -9.07 -8.75 14.51
N LYS A 33 -9.55 -8.62 13.27
CA LYS A 33 -10.67 -9.42 12.77
C LYS A 33 -10.30 -10.91 12.65
N ILE A 34 -9.09 -11.23 12.22
CA ILE A 34 -8.59 -12.61 12.16
C ILE A 34 -8.51 -13.19 13.58
N ASP A 35 -7.94 -12.47 14.53
CA ASP A 35 -7.74 -12.97 15.89
C ASP A 35 -9.07 -13.24 16.60
N LYS A 36 -10.08 -12.39 16.36
CA LYS A 36 -11.40 -12.52 17.01
C LYS A 36 -12.36 -13.49 16.33
N PHE A 37 -12.33 -13.59 15.00
CA PHE A 37 -13.37 -14.28 14.23
C PHE A 37 -12.83 -15.28 13.19
N GLY A 38 -11.50 -15.38 13.05
CA GLY A 38 -10.84 -16.25 12.10
C GLY A 38 -10.75 -15.68 10.68
N ILE A 39 -9.92 -16.35 9.87
CA ILE A 39 -9.55 -15.92 8.50
C ILE A 39 -10.78 -15.81 7.57
N LYS A 40 -11.75 -16.72 7.70
CA LYS A 40 -12.95 -16.75 6.84
C LYS A 40 -13.77 -15.46 6.99
N GLU A 41 -13.98 -15.02 8.22
CA GLU A 41 -14.75 -13.80 8.54
C GLU A 41 -13.95 -12.52 8.21
N ALA A 42 -12.62 -12.60 8.19
CA ALA A 42 -11.74 -11.48 7.85
C ALA A 42 -11.46 -11.35 6.34
N LYS A 43 -12.00 -12.22 5.48
CA LYS A 43 -11.62 -12.34 4.06
C LYS A 43 -11.70 -11.01 3.29
N ASN A 44 -12.72 -10.19 3.53
CA ASN A 44 -12.83 -8.89 2.86
C ASN A 44 -11.72 -7.92 3.29
N LEU A 45 -11.38 -7.85 4.58
CA LEU A 45 -10.28 -7.02 5.07
C LEU A 45 -8.92 -7.52 4.56
N ILE A 46 -8.72 -8.83 4.49
CA ILE A 46 -7.51 -9.45 3.90
C ILE A 46 -7.37 -9.04 2.43
N ALA A 47 -8.45 -9.09 1.65
CA ALA A 47 -8.42 -8.62 0.26
C ALA A 47 -8.10 -7.12 0.18
N MET A 48 -8.74 -6.30 1.02
CA MET A 48 -8.49 -4.85 1.06
C MET A 48 -7.01 -4.53 1.35
N ILE A 49 -6.38 -5.19 2.35
CA ILE A 49 -4.96 -4.93 2.64
C ILE A 49 -4.05 -5.41 1.51
N LYS A 50 -4.38 -6.52 0.85
CA LYS A 50 -3.55 -7.08 -0.23
C LYS A 50 -3.54 -6.18 -1.47
N ILE A 51 -4.61 -5.41 -1.67
CA ILE A 51 -4.72 -4.40 -2.73
C ILE A 51 -4.01 -3.11 -2.30
N GLN A 52 -4.35 -2.57 -1.12
CA GLN A 52 -4.00 -1.20 -0.74
C GLN A 52 -2.55 -1.06 -0.27
N VAL A 53 -2.03 -2.02 0.49
CA VAL A 53 -0.70 -1.90 1.11
C VAL A 53 0.42 -1.87 0.06
N PRO A 54 0.47 -2.75 -0.95
CA PRO A 54 1.53 -2.72 -1.95
C PRO A 54 1.45 -1.46 -2.84
N GLN A 55 0.24 -0.98 -3.15
CA GLN A 55 0.05 0.27 -3.90
C GLN A 55 0.56 1.49 -3.13
N MET A 56 0.24 1.57 -1.83
CA MET A 56 0.80 2.60 -0.94
C MET A 56 2.32 2.54 -0.92
N ALA A 57 2.90 1.35 -0.75
CA ALA A 57 4.35 1.18 -0.71
C ALA A 57 5.00 1.69 -2.01
N CYS A 58 4.49 1.30 -3.19
CA CYS A 58 4.96 1.84 -4.47
C CYS A 58 4.92 3.37 -4.50
N ASN A 59 3.80 3.99 -4.08
CA ASN A 59 3.63 5.44 -4.15
C ASN A 59 4.61 6.21 -3.24
N VAL A 60 4.85 5.70 -2.04
CA VAL A 60 5.76 6.32 -1.06
C VAL A 60 7.22 6.14 -1.48
N ILE A 61 7.58 4.95 -1.97
CA ILE A 61 8.93 4.67 -2.44
C ILE A 61 9.24 5.51 -3.68
N ASP A 62 8.30 5.63 -4.62
CA ASP A 62 8.47 6.44 -5.84
C ASP A 62 8.70 7.92 -5.53
N ARG A 63 7.92 8.50 -4.60
CA ARG A 63 8.18 9.84 -4.06
C ARG A 63 9.58 9.93 -3.44
N SER A 64 9.99 8.91 -2.70
CA SER A 64 11.33 8.87 -2.10
C SER A 64 12.43 8.84 -3.16
N ILE A 65 12.29 8.03 -4.22
CA ILE A 65 13.19 8.00 -5.37
C ILE A 65 13.32 9.39 -5.98
N GLN A 66 12.19 10.07 -6.22
CA GLN A 66 12.17 11.39 -6.83
C GLN A 66 12.95 12.44 -6.02
N VAL A 67 12.87 12.41 -4.68
CA VAL A 67 13.63 13.33 -3.81
C VAL A 67 15.14 13.04 -3.84
N HIS A 68 15.53 11.78 -4.03
CA HIS A 68 16.94 11.37 -4.11
C HIS A 68 17.54 11.56 -5.52
N GLY A 69 16.73 11.92 -6.52
CA GLY A 69 17.19 12.12 -7.90
C GLY A 69 17.82 10.85 -8.48
N GLY A 70 18.91 11.00 -9.24
CA GLY A 70 19.61 9.86 -9.87
C GLY A 70 20.08 8.80 -8.88
N MET A 71 20.39 9.19 -7.64
CA MET A 71 20.77 8.25 -6.58
C MET A 71 19.62 7.30 -6.22
N GLY A 72 18.36 7.75 -6.33
CA GLY A 72 17.17 6.95 -5.99
C GLY A 72 16.95 5.73 -6.89
N VAL A 73 17.49 5.76 -8.12
CA VAL A 73 17.44 4.64 -9.08
C VAL A 73 18.79 3.91 -9.22
N SER A 74 19.81 4.36 -8.50
CA SER A 74 21.15 3.77 -8.51
C SER A 74 21.29 2.67 -7.46
N GLN A 75 22.44 1.99 -7.46
CA GLN A 75 22.80 1.01 -6.43
C GLN A 75 23.35 1.64 -5.14
N ASP A 76 23.49 2.97 -5.10
CA ASP A 76 23.92 3.70 -3.90
C ASP A 76 22.79 3.83 -2.87
N SER A 77 21.57 3.39 -3.21
CA SER A 77 20.39 3.40 -2.37
C SER A 77 19.54 2.14 -2.57
N PRO A 78 18.86 1.60 -1.54
CA PRO A 78 18.01 0.43 -1.70
C PRO A 78 16.65 0.74 -2.36
N LEU A 79 16.35 2.01 -2.63
CA LEU A 79 15.01 2.47 -3.06
C LEU A 79 14.51 1.78 -4.33
N ALA A 80 15.36 1.59 -5.34
CA ALA A 80 14.99 0.89 -6.56
C ALA A 80 14.58 -0.57 -6.27
N GLY A 81 15.32 -1.26 -5.40
CA GLY A 81 15.00 -2.62 -4.97
C GLY A 81 13.67 -2.69 -4.21
N PHE A 82 13.41 -1.73 -3.32
CA PHE A 82 12.14 -1.64 -2.60
C PHE A 82 10.96 -1.41 -3.56
N TYR A 83 11.12 -0.55 -4.57
CA TYR A 83 10.06 -0.30 -5.54
C TYR A 83 9.73 -1.54 -6.36
N VAL A 84 10.77 -2.25 -6.84
CA VAL A 84 10.61 -3.51 -7.57
C VAL A 84 9.88 -4.54 -6.71
N TYR A 85 10.29 -4.70 -5.45
CA TYR A 85 9.63 -5.63 -4.53
C TYR A 85 8.15 -5.28 -4.33
N ALA A 86 7.84 -4.02 -3.97
CA ALA A 86 6.45 -3.57 -3.80
C ALA A 86 5.62 -3.81 -5.07
N ARG A 87 6.20 -3.56 -6.25
CA ARG A 87 5.55 -3.81 -7.55
C ARG A 87 5.32 -5.29 -7.82
N CYS A 88 6.24 -6.16 -7.42
CA CYS A 88 6.08 -7.62 -7.51
C CYS A 88 4.96 -8.12 -6.60
N ILE A 89 4.83 -7.57 -5.38
CA ILE A 89 3.78 -7.99 -4.43
C ILE A 89 2.37 -7.66 -4.95
N ARG A 90 2.20 -6.68 -5.85
CA ARG A 90 0.94 -6.43 -6.56
C ARG A 90 0.53 -7.56 -7.53
N LEU A 91 1.42 -8.50 -7.81
CA LEU A 91 1.18 -9.66 -8.69
C LEU A 91 1.23 -10.97 -7.89
N ALA A 92 2.19 -11.09 -6.98
CA ALA A 92 2.35 -12.24 -6.10
C ALA A 92 1.11 -12.43 -5.20
N ASP A 93 0.79 -13.68 -4.88
CA ASP A 93 -0.39 -14.07 -4.07
C ASP A 93 -1.73 -13.51 -4.57
N GLY A 94 -1.84 -13.35 -5.89
CA GLY A 94 -3.03 -12.83 -6.56
C GLY A 94 -2.86 -11.37 -6.98
N PRO A 95 -3.04 -11.06 -8.28
CA PRO A 95 -3.05 -9.69 -8.77
C PRO A 95 -4.14 -8.83 -8.13
N ASP A 96 -3.90 -7.53 -8.04
CA ASP A 96 -4.84 -6.56 -7.45
C ASP A 96 -6.24 -6.69 -8.03
N GLU A 97 -6.37 -6.91 -9.35
CA GLU A 97 -7.65 -7.01 -10.05
C GLU A 97 -8.45 -8.25 -9.62
N VAL A 98 -7.76 -9.35 -9.33
CA VAL A 98 -8.40 -10.57 -8.84
C VAL A 98 -8.97 -10.35 -7.44
N HIS A 99 -8.20 -9.68 -6.56
CA HIS A 99 -8.67 -9.33 -5.22
C HIS A 99 -9.81 -8.30 -5.27
N MET A 100 -9.72 -7.29 -6.14
CA MET A 100 -10.78 -6.30 -6.34
C MET A 100 -12.08 -6.93 -6.83
N PHE A 101 -12.00 -7.85 -7.81
CA PHE A 101 -13.17 -8.58 -8.30
C PHE A 101 -13.83 -9.39 -7.18
N GLN A 102 -13.05 -10.17 -6.42
CA GLN A 102 -13.58 -10.98 -5.33
C GLN A 102 -14.20 -10.12 -4.23
N LEU A 103 -13.53 -9.02 -3.84
CA LEU A 103 -14.01 -8.08 -2.85
C LEU A 103 -15.32 -7.43 -3.31
N GLY A 104 -15.35 -6.89 -4.53
CA GLY A 104 -16.54 -6.25 -5.11
C GLY A 104 -17.73 -7.20 -5.16
N ARG A 105 -17.53 -8.44 -5.61
CA ARG A 105 -18.59 -9.47 -5.61
C ARG A 105 -19.13 -9.74 -4.20
N ASN A 106 -18.26 -9.86 -3.20
CA ASN A 106 -18.69 -10.12 -1.82
C ASN A 106 -19.46 -8.94 -1.22
N LEU A 107 -18.99 -7.72 -1.46
CA LEU A 107 -19.64 -6.50 -0.98
C LEU A 107 -21.00 -6.29 -1.65
N ALA A 108 -21.10 -6.48 -2.97
CA ALA A 108 -22.36 -6.38 -3.69
C ALA A 108 -23.42 -7.32 -3.10
N LYS A 109 -23.07 -8.59 -2.88
CA LYS A 109 -23.96 -9.58 -2.24
C LYS A 109 -24.41 -9.18 -0.82
N GLN A 110 -23.58 -8.45 -0.07
CA GLN A 110 -23.96 -7.97 1.28
C GLN A 110 -24.94 -6.79 1.25
N HIS A 111 -25.03 -6.09 0.12
CA HIS A 111 -25.85 -4.89 -0.07
C HIS A 111 -27.01 -5.08 -1.05
N GLU A 112 -27.19 -6.28 -1.60
CA GLU A 112 -28.42 -6.66 -2.31
C GLU A 112 -29.59 -6.63 -1.30
N ILE A 113 -30.57 -5.75 -1.58
CA ILE A 113 -31.90 -5.73 -0.92
C ILE A 113 -32.74 -6.88 -1.48
#